data_AF-A0A0D6QI77-F1
#
_entry.id   AF-A0A0D6QI77-F1
#
_cell.length_a   1.000
_cell.length_b   1.000
_cell.length_c   1.000
_cell.angle_alpha   90.00
_cell.angle_beta   90.00
_cell.angle_gamma   90.00
#
_symmetry.space_group_name_H-M   'P 1'
#
loop_
_entity.id
_entity.type
_entity.pdbx_description
1 polymer ?
#
loop_
_entity_poly.entity_id
_entity_poly.type
_entity_poly.pdbx_seq_one_letter_code
_entity_poly.pdbx_strand_id
1 'polypeptide(L)'
;MPAPGASTPGLLSRLRARGLKRGPSPKGPPGPAVLFAAWGPCGYAPVAPGTFGTLGAIPLYWALSWLTWPAYLAATAALTVLGMVAAHRAGRYWGVADASPIVVDEVAGYLVTMALVPFSWPAAIAGFVLFRIFDVLKPWPASAFDRVKNGFGVVMDDVAAGVFAWCALQFVQLALRLLAGCGTVFHWWCAEVGS
;
A
#
# COMPACT_ATOMS: atom_id res chain seq x y z
N MET A 1 -47.83 -4.47 -6.87
CA MET A 1 -47.42 -5.88 -6.98
C MET A 1 -45.98 -5.92 -7.44
N PRO A 2 -45.02 -6.44 -6.66
CA PRO A 2 -43.65 -6.62 -7.15
C PRO A 2 -43.56 -7.82 -8.10
N ALA A 3 -42.70 -7.72 -9.12
CA ALA A 3 -42.57 -8.74 -10.17
C ALA A 3 -42.01 -10.07 -9.61
N PRO A 4 -42.55 -11.23 -10.03
CA PRO A 4 -42.03 -12.54 -9.64
C PRO A 4 -40.75 -12.84 -10.45
N GLY A 5 -39.61 -13.03 -9.77
CA GLY A 5 -38.40 -13.56 -10.42
C GLY A 5 -37.06 -12.92 -10.05
N ALA A 6 -37.00 -11.90 -9.19
CA ALA A 6 -35.71 -11.39 -8.74
C ALA A 6 -35.07 -12.36 -7.74
N SER A 7 -34.14 -13.19 -8.22
CA SER A 7 -33.29 -14.01 -7.35
C SER A 7 -32.53 -13.09 -6.40
N THR A 8 -32.76 -13.25 -5.09
CA THR A 8 -32.03 -12.50 -4.07
C THR A 8 -30.53 -12.70 -4.30
N PRO A 9 -29.73 -11.62 -4.44
CA PRO A 9 -28.29 -11.76 -4.61
C PRO A 9 -27.75 -12.61 -3.45
N GLY A 10 -27.02 -13.67 -3.77
CA GLY A 10 -26.39 -14.54 -2.77
C GLY A 10 -25.53 -13.75 -1.79
N LEU A 11 -25.31 -14.30 -0.60
CA LEU A 11 -24.53 -13.63 0.45
C LEU A 11 -23.19 -13.09 -0.07
N LEU A 12 -22.51 -13.86 -0.94
CA LEU A 12 -21.25 -13.46 -1.57
C LEU A 12 -21.38 -12.26 -2.52
N SER A 13 -22.47 -12.15 -3.29
CA SER A 13 -22.68 -10.98 -4.16
C SER A 13 -23.08 -9.75 -3.34
N ARG A 14 -23.77 -9.93 -2.21
CA ARG A 14 -24.05 -8.84 -1.24
C ARG A 14 -22.80 -8.36 -0.51
N LEU A 15 -21.92 -9.28 -0.10
CA LEU A 15 -20.64 -8.94 0.53
C LEU A 15 -19.69 -8.24 -0.45
N ARG A 16 -19.65 -8.70 -1.71
CA ARG A 16 -18.88 -8.06 -2.80
C ARG A 16 -19.40 -6.66 -3.14
N ALA A 17 -20.72 -6.45 -3.11
CA ALA A 17 -21.34 -5.15 -3.32
C ALA A 17 -21.18 -4.17 -2.13
N ARG A 18 -21.04 -4.69 -0.89
CA ARG A 18 -20.90 -3.86 0.31
C ARG A 18 -19.48 -3.36 0.57
N GLY A 19 -18.45 -4.03 0.07
CA GLY A 19 -17.04 -3.67 0.32
C GLY A 19 -16.35 -2.84 -0.77
N LEU A 20 -16.92 -2.77 -1.98
CA LEU A 20 -16.31 -2.08 -3.11
C LEU A 20 -16.98 -0.70 -3.26
N LYS A 21 -16.30 0.37 -2.84
CA LYS A 21 -16.67 1.75 -3.24
C LYS A 21 -16.55 1.83 -4.77
N ARG A 22 -17.65 1.57 -5.47
CA ARG A 22 -17.76 1.68 -6.92
C ARG A 22 -18.79 2.76 -7.21
N GLY A 23 -18.37 3.83 -7.87
CA GLY A 23 -19.30 4.79 -8.43
C GLY A 23 -19.98 4.21 -9.69
N PRO A 24 -20.63 5.06 -10.49
CA PRO A 24 -21.36 4.64 -11.69
C PRO A 24 -20.48 3.80 -12.64
N SER A 25 -21.12 2.92 -13.41
CA SER A 25 -20.43 2.19 -14.48
C SER A 25 -19.75 3.19 -15.44
N PRO A 26 -18.45 3.04 -15.70
CA PRO A 26 -17.74 3.97 -16.57
C PRO A 26 -18.28 3.95 -18.00
N LYS A 27 -18.27 5.11 -18.65
CA LYS A 27 -18.63 5.24 -20.07
C LYS A 27 -17.40 4.96 -20.94
N GLY A 28 -17.13 3.68 -21.21
CA GLY A 28 -16.08 3.24 -22.14
C GLY A 28 -14.89 2.53 -21.48
N PRO A 29 -13.93 2.03 -22.28
CA PRO A 29 -12.78 1.27 -21.77
C PRO A 29 -11.83 2.15 -20.95
N PRO A 30 -11.04 1.57 -20.01
CA PRO A 30 -10.09 2.31 -19.21
C PRO A 30 -8.92 2.80 -20.05
N GLY A 31 -8.61 4.09 -19.97
CA GLY A 31 -7.42 4.67 -20.60
C GLY A 31 -6.13 4.39 -19.80
N PRO A 32 -4.95 4.79 -20.32
CA PRO A 32 -3.65 4.48 -19.71
C PRO A 32 -3.51 4.96 -18.26
N ALA A 33 -4.01 6.16 -17.94
CA ALA A 33 -3.98 6.69 -16.57
C ALA A 33 -4.84 5.87 -15.61
N VAL A 34 -5.97 5.31 -16.08
CA VAL A 34 -6.85 4.47 -15.27
C VAL A 34 -6.19 3.11 -15.01
N LEU A 35 -5.56 2.53 -16.04
CA LEU A 35 -4.80 1.29 -15.90
C LEU A 35 -3.59 1.45 -14.98
N PHE A 36 -2.90 2.60 -15.04
CA PHE A 36 -1.82 2.91 -14.12
C PHE A 36 -2.31 3.08 -12.68
N ALA A 37 -3.40 3.82 -12.46
CA ALA A 37 -4.01 3.97 -11.14
C ALA A 37 -4.48 2.63 -10.56
N ALA A 38 -4.90 1.71 -11.43
CA ALA A 38 -5.28 0.35 -11.05
C ALA A 38 -4.10 -0.62 -10.87
N TRP A 39 -2.88 -0.16 -11.10
CA TRP A 39 -1.69 -1.02 -11.11
C TRP A 39 -1.90 -2.27 -11.99
N GLY A 40 -2.48 -2.04 -13.18
CA GLY A 40 -2.86 -3.09 -14.11
C GLY A 40 -3.94 -4.02 -13.54
N PRO A 41 -3.72 -5.35 -13.49
CA PRO A 41 -4.73 -6.31 -13.05
C PRO A 41 -5.00 -6.28 -11.53
N CYS A 42 -4.09 -5.72 -10.71
CA CYS A 42 -4.21 -5.69 -9.25
C CYS A 42 -5.50 -4.98 -8.79
N GLY A 43 -5.80 -3.80 -9.34
CA GLY A 43 -7.01 -3.04 -9.02
C GLY A 43 -8.31 -3.71 -9.49
N TYR A 44 -8.24 -4.68 -10.40
CA TYR A 44 -9.40 -5.46 -10.85
C TYR A 44 -9.60 -6.76 -10.08
N ALA A 45 -8.76 -7.04 -9.07
CA ALA A 45 -8.93 -8.23 -8.27
C ALA A 45 -10.33 -8.27 -7.61
N PRO A 46 -10.97 -9.45 -7.58
CA PRO A 46 -12.38 -9.57 -7.23
C PRO A 46 -12.68 -9.30 -5.75
N VAL A 47 -11.67 -9.40 -4.89
CA VAL A 47 -11.73 -9.31 -3.43
C VAL A 47 -10.49 -8.55 -2.96
N ALA A 48 -10.67 -7.57 -2.06
CA ALA A 48 -9.59 -6.77 -1.49
C ALA A 48 -8.54 -6.36 -2.54
N PRO A 49 -8.93 -5.62 -3.61
CA PRO A 49 -7.99 -5.17 -4.65
C PRO A 49 -6.78 -4.47 -4.05
N GLY A 50 -6.99 -3.85 -2.90
CA GLY A 50 -5.92 -3.23 -2.15
C GLY A 50 -4.77 -4.15 -1.70
N THR A 51 -5.12 -5.34 -1.21
CA THR A 51 -4.13 -6.36 -0.89
C THR A 51 -3.33 -6.75 -2.14
N PHE A 52 -3.99 -6.86 -3.30
CA PHE A 52 -3.32 -7.19 -4.56
C PHE A 52 -2.47 -6.04 -5.09
N GLY A 53 -2.86 -4.78 -4.86
CA GLY A 53 -2.05 -3.60 -5.14
C GLY A 53 -0.74 -3.63 -4.38
N THR A 54 -0.82 -3.78 -3.05
CA THR A 54 0.36 -3.87 -2.18
C THR A 54 1.24 -5.09 -2.51
N LEU A 55 0.66 -6.27 -2.75
CA LEU A 55 1.42 -7.44 -3.20
C LEU A 55 2.12 -7.19 -4.54
N GLY A 56 1.42 -6.51 -5.47
CA GLY A 56 1.97 -6.09 -6.76
C GLY A 56 3.08 -5.03 -6.64
N ALA A 57 3.22 -4.36 -5.51
CA ALA A 57 4.30 -3.43 -5.22
C ALA A 57 5.61 -4.14 -4.80
N ILE A 58 5.56 -5.39 -4.32
CA ILE A 58 6.76 -6.13 -3.86
C ILE A 58 7.77 -6.35 -4.99
N PRO A 59 7.40 -6.80 -6.21
CA PRO A 59 8.35 -6.91 -7.32
C PRO A 59 8.95 -5.56 -7.72
N LEU A 60 8.18 -4.48 -7.62
CA LEU A 60 8.68 -3.12 -7.89
C LEU A 60 9.69 -2.69 -6.82
N TYR A 61 9.39 -2.91 -5.54
CA TYR A 61 10.33 -2.67 -4.46
C TYR A 61 11.63 -3.47 -4.67
N TRP A 62 11.52 -4.76 -5.00
CA TRP A 62 12.69 -5.58 -5.31
C TRP A 62 13.49 -5.03 -6.47
N ALA A 63 12.86 -4.54 -7.54
CA ALA A 63 13.58 -3.91 -8.65
C ALA A 63 14.27 -2.60 -8.24
N LEU A 64 13.58 -1.75 -7.48
CA LEU A 64 14.10 -0.47 -7.02
C LEU A 64 15.19 -0.62 -5.94
N SER A 65 15.24 -1.74 -5.21
CA SER A 65 16.26 -1.96 -4.17
C SER A 65 17.70 -2.08 -4.69
N TRP A 66 17.87 -2.22 -6.01
CA TRP A 66 19.17 -2.22 -6.68
C TRP A 66 19.69 -0.82 -6.97
N LEU A 67 18.84 0.20 -6.80
CA LEU A 67 19.22 1.60 -6.98
C LEU A 67 19.96 2.11 -5.74
N THR A 68 20.71 3.20 -5.92
CA THR A 68 21.19 3.98 -4.79
C THR A 68 20.00 4.57 -4.03
N TRP A 69 20.17 4.81 -2.73
CA TRP A 69 19.08 5.36 -1.90
C TRP A 69 18.48 6.68 -2.45
N PRO A 70 19.24 7.63 -3.05
CA PRO A 70 18.62 8.83 -3.63
C PRO A 70 17.78 8.50 -4.86
N ALA A 71 18.25 7.58 -5.71
CA ALA A 71 17.52 7.16 -6.90
C ALA A 71 16.24 6.39 -6.54
N TYR A 72 16.26 5.57 -5.48
CA TYR A 72 15.06 4.94 -4.91
C TYR A 72 14.03 5.98 -4.48
N LEU A 73 14.46 6.99 -3.72
CA LEU A 73 13.56 8.05 -3.24
C LEU A 73 13.01 8.89 -4.40
N ALA A 74 13.84 9.21 -5.39
CA ALA A 74 13.42 9.92 -6.59
C ALA A 74 12.38 9.12 -7.39
N ALA A 75 12.60 7.81 -7.58
CA ALA A 75 11.66 6.93 -8.25
C ALA A 75 10.32 6.83 -7.49
N THR A 76 10.39 6.69 -6.16
CA THR A 76 9.20 6.65 -5.29
C THR A 76 8.42 7.97 -5.35
N ALA A 77 9.10 9.11 -5.28
CA ALA A 77 8.48 10.43 -5.40
C ALA A 77 7.85 10.63 -6.79
N ALA A 78 8.54 10.24 -7.86
CA ALA A 78 8.01 10.31 -9.22
C ALA A 78 6.76 9.43 -9.39
N LEU A 79 6.80 8.18 -8.91
CA LEU A 79 5.65 7.28 -8.92
C LEU A 79 4.47 7.87 -8.12
N THR A 80 4.74 8.46 -6.96
CA THR A 80 3.72 9.08 -6.12
C THR A 80 3.04 10.23 -6.86
N VAL A 81 3.81 11.15 -7.47
CA VAL A 81 3.25 12.29 -8.22
C VAL A 81 2.44 11.82 -9.44
N LEU A 82 2.97 10.86 -10.21
CA LEU A 82 2.24 10.27 -11.33
C LEU A 82 0.96 9.55 -10.85
N GLY A 83 1.05 8.87 -9.71
CA GLY A 83 -0.05 8.21 -9.01
C GLY A 83 -1.16 9.18 -8.67
N MET A 84 -0.85 10.36 -8.12
CA MET A 84 -1.86 11.39 -7.80
C MET A 84 -2.64 11.84 -9.05
N VAL A 85 -1.93 12.10 -10.15
CA VAL A 85 -2.56 12.51 -11.42
C VAL A 85 -3.42 11.39 -11.98
N ALA A 86 -2.92 10.15 -11.94
CA ALA A 86 -3.62 8.97 -12.41
C ALA A 86 -4.86 8.68 -11.57
N ALA A 87 -4.74 8.67 -10.24
CA ALA A 87 -5.83 8.51 -9.29
C ALA A 87 -6.91 9.58 -9.48
N HIS A 88 -6.55 10.83 -9.73
CA HIS A 88 -7.53 11.88 -10.01
C HIS A 88 -8.32 11.62 -11.31
N ARG A 89 -7.65 11.16 -12.38
CA ARG A 89 -8.30 10.79 -13.64
C ARG A 89 -9.18 9.55 -13.48
N ALA A 90 -8.67 8.55 -12.77
CA ALA A 90 -9.39 7.34 -12.41
C ALA A 90 -10.65 7.63 -11.58
N GLY A 91 -10.55 8.52 -10.59
CA GLY A 91 -11.70 8.90 -9.78
C GLY A 91 -12.80 9.56 -10.60
N ARG A 92 -12.46 10.34 -11.63
CA ARG A 92 -13.43 10.86 -12.60
C ARG A 92 -14.02 9.75 -13.49
N TYR A 93 -13.20 8.78 -13.90
CA TYR A 93 -13.64 7.65 -14.72
C TYR A 93 -14.67 6.76 -14.00
N TRP A 94 -14.46 6.48 -12.71
CA TRP A 94 -15.39 5.73 -11.86
C TRP A 94 -16.44 6.60 -11.15
N GLY A 95 -16.40 7.92 -11.32
CA GLY A 95 -17.33 8.86 -10.68
C GLY A 95 -17.24 8.94 -9.15
N VAL A 96 -16.16 8.44 -8.55
CA VAL A 96 -15.87 8.53 -7.11
C VAL A 96 -14.35 8.66 -6.94
N ALA A 97 -13.90 9.62 -6.12
CA ALA A 97 -12.48 9.98 -6.01
C ALA A 97 -11.59 8.80 -5.56
N ASP A 98 -12.08 8.04 -4.57
CA ASP A 98 -11.44 6.86 -3.97
C ASP A 98 -12.22 5.60 -4.42
N ALA A 99 -12.15 5.31 -5.72
CA ALA A 99 -12.76 4.11 -6.27
C ALA A 99 -11.90 2.91 -5.90
N SER A 100 -12.52 1.81 -5.45
CA SER A 100 -11.79 0.62 -5.00
C SER A 100 -10.77 0.02 -6.00
N PRO A 101 -10.90 0.17 -7.33
CA PRO A 101 -9.86 -0.25 -8.26
C PRO A 101 -8.62 0.66 -8.30
N ILE A 102 -8.63 1.83 -7.68
CA ILE A 102 -7.45 2.68 -7.51
C ILE A 102 -6.61 2.06 -6.40
N VAL A 103 -5.42 1.57 -6.74
CA VAL A 103 -4.50 0.88 -5.82
C VAL A 103 -3.06 1.38 -5.95
N VAL A 104 -2.85 2.44 -6.74
CA VAL A 104 -1.52 3.08 -6.91
C VAL A 104 -1.09 3.87 -5.68
N ASP A 105 -2.06 4.33 -4.89
CA ASP A 105 -1.90 4.87 -3.54
C ASP A 105 -1.20 3.86 -2.62
N GLU A 106 -1.64 2.61 -2.64
CA GLU A 106 -1.03 1.56 -1.82
C GLU A 106 0.37 1.19 -2.28
N VAL A 107 0.59 1.19 -3.61
CA VAL A 107 1.94 1.00 -4.17
C VAL A 107 2.86 2.12 -3.68
N ALA A 108 2.40 3.37 -3.69
CA ALA A 108 3.17 4.50 -3.19
C ALA A 108 3.45 4.38 -1.69
N GLY A 109 2.43 4.09 -0.88
CA GLY A 109 2.56 3.92 0.57
C GLY A 109 3.49 2.77 0.96
N TYR A 110 3.43 1.65 0.25
CA TYR A 110 4.34 0.52 0.46
C TYR A 110 5.79 0.86 0.09
N LEU A 111 6.04 1.56 -1.02
CA LEU A 111 7.40 2.01 -1.37
C LEU A 111 7.95 3.00 -0.34
N VAL A 112 7.12 3.90 0.19
CA VAL A 112 7.53 4.77 1.31
C VAL A 112 7.89 3.94 2.55
N THR A 113 7.10 2.92 2.87
CA THR A 113 7.37 1.99 3.99
C THR A 113 8.75 1.33 3.85
N MET A 114 9.16 1.00 2.63
CA MET A 114 10.41 0.30 2.34
C MET A 114 11.61 1.22 2.06
N ALA A 115 11.44 2.54 2.16
CA ALA A 115 12.52 3.50 1.95
C ALA A 115 13.71 3.22 2.88
N LEU A 116 14.93 3.22 2.34
CA LEU A 116 16.17 2.96 3.09
C LEU A 116 16.22 1.57 3.75
N VAL A 117 15.38 0.62 3.32
CA VAL A 117 15.41 -0.76 3.78
C VAL A 117 15.97 -1.65 2.66
N PRO A 118 17.13 -2.31 2.87
CA PRO A 118 17.66 -3.27 1.91
C PRO A 118 16.70 -4.43 1.69
N PHE A 119 16.64 -4.94 0.47
CA PHE A 119 15.74 -6.04 0.15
C PHE A 119 16.10 -7.31 0.93
N SER A 120 15.10 -7.84 1.62
CA SER A 120 15.08 -9.20 2.13
C SER A 120 13.61 -9.64 2.22
N TRP A 121 13.34 -10.94 2.07
CA TRP A 121 11.99 -11.46 2.23
C TRP A 121 11.37 -11.14 3.60
N PRO A 122 12.08 -11.27 4.73
CA PRO A 122 11.56 -10.86 6.03
C PRO A 122 11.19 -9.37 6.08
N ALA A 123 12.02 -8.49 5.52
CA ALA A 123 11.73 -7.06 5.50
C ALA A 123 10.54 -6.72 4.59
N ALA A 124 10.43 -7.35 3.41
CA ALA A 124 9.30 -7.16 2.51
C ALA A 124 7.98 -7.61 3.16
N ILE A 125 7.97 -8.77 3.82
CA ILE A 125 6.79 -9.29 4.53
C ILE A 125 6.45 -8.39 5.73
N ALA A 126 7.44 -8.00 6.53
CA ALA A 126 7.23 -7.12 7.68
C ALA A 126 6.70 -5.75 7.25
N GLY A 127 7.29 -5.15 6.20
CA GLY A 127 6.82 -3.90 5.62
C GLY A 127 5.40 -4.02 5.08
N PHE A 128 5.05 -5.14 4.43
CA PHE A 128 3.70 -5.38 3.93
C PHE A 128 2.69 -5.39 5.07
N VAL A 129 2.97 -6.16 6.13
CA VAL A 129 2.08 -6.27 7.30
C VAL A 129 1.95 -4.93 8.00
N LEU A 130 3.07 -4.24 8.29
CA LEU A 130 3.05 -2.94 8.95
C LEU A 130 2.29 -1.89 8.13
N PHE A 131 2.56 -1.80 6.84
CA PHE A 131 1.85 -0.88 5.95
C PHE A 131 0.35 -1.12 5.99
N ARG A 132 -0.12 -2.37 5.82
CA ARG A 132 -1.54 -2.69 5.87
C ARG A 132 -2.18 -2.39 7.22
N ILE A 133 -1.44 -2.57 8.33
CA ILE A 133 -1.93 -2.18 9.67
C ILE A 133 -2.15 -0.66 9.71
N PHE A 134 -1.16 0.15 9.32
CA PHE A 134 -1.27 1.61 9.38
C PHE A 134 -2.26 2.18 8.38
N ASP A 135 -2.38 1.59 7.19
CA ASP A 135 -3.38 1.95 6.17
C ASP A 135 -4.81 1.66 6.66
N VAL A 136 -5.04 0.58 7.41
CA VAL A 136 -6.36 0.31 7.99
C VAL A 136 -6.65 1.19 9.20
N LEU A 137 -5.64 1.47 10.03
CA LEU A 137 -5.81 2.27 11.25
C LEU A 137 -5.91 3.78 10.99
N LYS A 138 -5.24 4.28 9.94
CA LYS A 138 -5.16 5.71 9.56
C LYS A 138 -4.98 6.66 10.76
N PRO A 139 -3.92 6.48 11.58
CA PRO A 139 -3.69 7.35 12.72
C PRO A 139 -3.56 8.80 12.25
N TRP A 140 -4.06 9.73 13.06
CA TRP A 140 -3.87 11.16 12.79
C TRP A 140 -2.36 11.46 12.69
N PRO A 141 -1.88 12.21 11.67
CA PRO A 141 -2.63 13.06 10.75
C PRO A 141 -3.03 12.42 9.40
N ALA A 142 -2.78 11.12 9.15
CA ALA A 142 -3.10 10.48 7.87
C ALA A 142 -4.58 10.63 7.49
N SER A 143 -5.47 10.35 8.44
CA SER A 143 -6.93 10.53 8.30
C SER A 143 -7.40 11.97 8.06
N ALA A 144 -6.51 12.98 8.08
CA ALA A 144 -6.87 14.33 7.63
C ALA A 144 -6.98 14.42 6.10
N PHE A 145 -6.21 13.62 5.35
CA PHE A 145 -6.21 13.61 3.88
C PHE A 145 -7.50 13.04 3.29
N ASP A 146 -8.20 12.20 4.04
CA ASP A 146 -9.55 11.72 3.72
C ASP A 146 -10.54 12.85 3.42
N ARG A 147 -10.32 14.06 3.94
CA ARG A 147 -11.18 15.23 3.69
C ARG A 147 -10.99 15.80 2.27
N VAL A 148 -9.87 15.50 1.62
CA VAL A 148 -9.51 15.98 0.28
C VAL A 148 -9.95 14.95 -0.75
N LYS A 149 -11.13 15.13 -1.35
CA LYS A 149 -11.72 14.17 -2.30
C LYS A 149 -11.18 14.32 -3.73
N ASN A 150 -9.87 14.16 -3.91
CA ASN A 150 -9.20 14.12 -5.21
C ASN A 150 -8.01 13.13 -5.18
N GLY A 151 -7.30 12.98 -6.31
CA GLY A 151 -6.19 12.02 -6.38
C GLY A 151 -4.99 12.35 -5.47
N PHE A 152 -4.81 13.62 -5.08
CA PHE A 152 -3.82 13.99 -4.08
C PHE A 152 -4.19 13.44 -2.71
N GLY A 153 -5.43 13.68 -2.26
CA GLY A 153 -5.89 13.18 -0.95
C GLY A 153 -5.86 11.66 -0.86
N VAL A 154 -6.27 10.97 -1.92
CA VAL A 154 -6.23 9.50 -2.01
C VAL A 154 -4.80 8.97 -1.83
N VAL A 155 -3.85 9.43 -2.64
CA VAL A 155 -2.47 8.92 -2.58
C VAL A 155 -1.74 9.36 -1.31
N MET A 156 -1.98 10.59 -0.84
CA MET A 156 -1.28 11.10 0.35
C MET A 156 -1.73 10.47 1.66
N ASP A 157 -2.94 9.93 1.73
CA ASP A 157 -3.42 9.18 2.89
C ASP A 157 -2.57 7.91 3.11
N ASP A 158 -2.38 7.12 2.05
CA ASP A 158 -1.54 5.92 2.07
C ASP A 158 -0.05 6.23 2.19
N VAL A 159 0.43 7.33 1.60
CA VAL A 159 1.81 7.79 1.81
C VAL A 159 2.04 8.14 3.28
N ALA A 160 1.09 8.81 3.93
CA ALA A 160 1.18 9.13 5.35
C ALA A 160 1.18 7.85 6.21
N ALA A 161 0.30 6.88 5.91
CA ALA A 161 0.33 5.56 6.53
C ALA A 161 1.68 4.85 6.30
N GLY A 162 2.25 4.99 5.10
CA GLY A 162 3.58 4.47 4.74
C GLY A 162 4.71 5.07 5.57
N VAL A 163 4.65 6.36 5.91
CA VAL A 163 5.63 7.00 6.81
C VAL A 163 5.52 6.42 8.23
N PHE A 164 4.31 6.19 8.75
CA PHE A 164 4.14 5.53 10.04
C PHE A 164 4.69 4.10 10.04
N ALA A 165 4.39 3.34 9.00
CA ALA A 165 4.88 1.98 8.82
C ALA A 165 6.42 1.95 8.68
N TRP A 166 7.00 2.92 7.96
CA TRP A 166 8.46 3.09 7.85
C TRP A 166 9.09 3.30 9.23
N CYS A 167 8.58 4.25 10.03
CA CYS A 167 9.07 4.49 11.39
C CYS A 167 9.01 3.22 12.26
N ALA A 168 7.89 2.49 12.20
CA ALA A 168 7.73 1.24 12.93
C ALA A 168 8.72 0.16 12.47
N LEU A 169 8.92 0.02 11.15
CA LEU A 169 9.86 -0.95 10.58
C LEU A 169 11.30 -0.64 10.97
N GLN A 170 11.70 0.63 10.96
CA GLN A 170 13.04 1.04 11.41
C GLN A 170 13.24 0.79 12.90
N PHE A 171 12.21 1.05 13.73
CA PHE A 171 12.27 0.73 15.15
C PHE A 171 12.43 -0.77 15.39
N VAL A 172 11.66 -1.61 14.69
CA VAL A 172 11.79 -3.08 14.78
C VAL A 172 13.19 -3.53 14.39
N GLN A 173 13.73 -3.03 13.27
CA GLN A 173 15.10 -3.37 12.85
C GLN A 173 16.15 -2.93 13.87
N LEU A 174 16.01 -1.73 14.44
CA LEU A 174 16.90 -1.22 15.47
C LEU A 174 16.84 -2.10 16.72
N ALA A 175 15.65 -2.42 17.21
CA ALA A 175 15.45 -3.28 18.38
C ALA A 175 16.06 -4.66 18.16
N LEU A 176 15.85 -5.28 16.99
CA LEU A 176 16.46 -6.57 16.65
C LEU A 176 17.98 -6.50 16.62
N ARG A 177 18.57 -5.42 16.08
CA ARG A 177 20.03 -5.23 16.10
C ARG A 177 20.58 -5.09 17.52
N LEU A 178 19.89 -4.36 18.39
CA LEU A 178 20.28 -4.20 19.80
C LEU A 178 20.18 -5.53 20.56
N LEU A 179 19.12 -6.30 20.35
CA LEU A 179 18.93 -7.61 20.98
C LEU A 179 19.95 -8.64 20.47
N ALA A 180 20.23 -8.67 19.16
CA ALA A 180 21.24 -9.55 18.58
C ALA A 180 22.66 -9.16 19.02
N GLY A 181 22.95 -7.86 19.13
CA GLY A 181 24.21 -7.36 19.69
C GLY A 181 24.40 -7.69 21.18
N CYS A 182 23.31 -7.82 21.94
CA CYS A 182 23.36 -8.28 23.32
C CYS A 182 23.77 -9.77 23.44
N GLY A 183 23.47 -10.59 22.42
CA GLY A 183 23.84 -12.00 22.37
C GLY A 183 25.31 -12.25 22.02
N THR A 184 25.91 -11.43 21.15
CA THR A 184 27.34 -11.52 20.83
C THR A 184 28.23 -11.01 21.96
N VAL A 185 27.81 -9.97 22.72
CA VAL A 185 28.53 -9.56 23.94
C VAL A 185 28.52 -10.68 24.98
N PHE A 186 27.41 -11.41 25.15
CA PHE A 186 27.33 -12.50 26.12
C PHE A 186 28.19 -13.71 25.72
N HIS A 187 28.27 -14.04 24.42
CA HIS A 187 29.11 -15.12 23.93
C HIS A 187 30.61 -14.76 23.93
N TRP A 188 30.96 -13.48 23.80
CA TRP A 188 32.33 -12.98 23.96
C TRP A 188 32.75 -12.95 25.44
N TRP A 189 31.86 -12.48 26.34
CA TRP A 189 32.11 -12.44 27.78
C TRP A 189 32.32 -13.84 28.40
N CYS A 190 31.55 -14.85 27.99
CA CYS A 190 31.76 -16.22 28.48
C CYS A 190 33.02 -16.91 27.91
N ALA A 191 33.56 -16.42 26.78
CA ALA A 191 34.80 -16.96 26.21
C ALA A 191 36.06 -16.38 26.87
N GLU A 192 36.01 -15.13 27.35
CA GLU A 192 37.15 -14.46 28.00
C GLU A 192 37.27 -14.79 29.50
N VAL A 193 36.15 -15.03 30.19
CA VAL A 193 36.11 -15.24 31.66
C VAL A 193 36.15 -16.73 32.06
N GLY A 194 36.25 -17.63 31.07
CA GLY A 194 36.38 -19.08 31.27
C GLY A 194 37.82 -19.61 31.29
N SER A 195 38.81 -18.76 31.57
CA SER A 195 40.21 -19.17 31.79
C SER A 195 40.52 -19.37 33.28
#